data_AF-A0A255TVF5-F1
#
_entry.id   AF-A0A255TVF5-F1
#
_cell.length_a   1.000
_cell.length_b   1.000
_cell.length_c   1.000
_cell.angle_alpha   90.00
_cell.angle_beta   90.00
_cell.angle_gamma   90.00
#
_symmetry.space_group_name_H-M   'P 1'
#
loop_
_entity.id
_entity.type
_entity.pdbx_description
1 polymer ?
#
loop_
_entity_poly.entity_id
_entity_poly.type
_entity_poly.pdbx_seq_one_letter_code
_entity_poly.pdbx_strand_id
1 'polypeptide(L)'
;MKNLKRLSLAAFMMMAGATAMTAQEEVETTICADVVNQYIWRGTKCGEASFQPTLGIGYKGLSLTAWGSTEISNFGGSKEFDLTLAYSTGGLNIGVTDYWFDGGDTKYFKYGAHSTAHIFEANIGYDFGPLAIQWFTNFAGSDYKGNGDRAYSSYVELSAPFKLGGLDWNAAVGAVPFEDAGLYGACDKFAITNVTLKATKDVKITDSFSLPVFAQVTGNPHDQKAYFVCGFTLIP
;
A
#
# COMPACT_ATOMS: atom_id res chain seq x y z
N MET A 1 15.10 -0.52 -41.34
CA MET A 1 14.15 0.46 -40.77
C MET A 1 13.72 -0.01 -39.39
N LYS A 2 14.05 0.82 -38.38
CA LYS A 2 13.55 0.91 -36.99
C LYS A 2 13.29 -0.37 -36.18
N ASN A 3 14.27 -0.66 -35.32
CA ASN A 3 14.16 -1.46 -34.10
C ASN A 3 13.20 -0.77 -33.10
N LEU A 4 12.16 -1.47 -32.63
CA LEU A 4 11.44 -1.12 -31.40
C LEU A 4 12.01 -1.97 -30.26
N LYS A 5 12.66 -1.32 -29.30
CA LYS A 5 13.07 -1.93 -28.03
C LYS A 5 11.87 -1.91 -27.08
N ARG A 6 11.52 -3.08 -26.54
CA ARG A 6 10.46 -3.31 -25.55
C ARG A 6 10.84 -2.63 -24.23
N LEU A 7 9.97 -1.77 -23.69
CA LEU A 7 10.06 -1.27 -22.32
C LEU A 7 9.35 -2.27 -21.39
N SER A 8 10.08 -2.68 -20.36
CA SER A 8 9.64 -3.51 -19.24
C SER A 8 8.77 -2.69 -18.29
N LEU A 9 7.52 -3.12 -18.06
CA LEU A 9 6.60 -2.57 -17.07
C LEU A 9 6.61 -3.51 -15.85
N ALA A 10 7.37 -3.15 -14.83
CA ALA A 10 7.39 -3.84 -13.55
C ALA A 10 6.49 -3.05 -12.59
N ALA A 11 5.34 -3.63 -12.23
CA ALA A 11 4.44 -3.04 -11.26
C ALA A 11 4.98 -3.28 -9.84
N PHE A 12 5.47 -2.22 -9.21
CA PHE A 12 5.68 -2.16 -7.77
C PHE A 12 4.50 -1.40 -7.17
N MET A 13 3.64 -2.09 -6.42
CA MET A 13 2.72 -1.43 -5.50
C MET A 13 3.55 -0.62 -4.48
N MET A 14 3.31 0.70 -4.51
CA MET A 14 3.96 1.78 -3.78
C MET A 14 5.50 1.82 -3.83
N MET A 15 6.03 2.34 -4.93
CA MET A 15 7.07 3.36 -4.85
C MET A 15 6.69 4.49 -5.80
N ALA A 16 6.53 5.68 -5.23
CA ALA A 16 6.59 6.89 -5.99
C ALA A 16 7.98 6.92 -6.64
N GLY A 17 8.00 6.89 -7.98
CA GLY A 17 9.19 6.94 -8.82
C GLY A 17 8.92 7.88 -9.97
N ALA A 18 9.37 9.13 -9.84
CA ALA A 18 9.33 10.18 -10.83
C ALA A 18 10.08 9.71 -12.08
N THR A 19 9.32 9.20 -13.04
CA THR A 19 9.78 9.01 -14.41
C THR A 19 9.00 9.97 -15.29
N ALA A 20 9.75 10.62 -16.17
CA ALA A 20 9.39 11.83 -16.89
C ALA A 20 7.97 11.81 -17.46
N MET A 21 7.27 12.93 -17.22
CA MET A 21 6.07 13.40 -17.91
C MET A 21 6.09 12.99 -19.40
N THR A 22 5.42 11.89 -19.71
CA THR A 22 4.72 11.78 -20.99
C THR A 22 3.26 11.80 -20.60
N ALA A 23 2.53 12.82 -21.05
CA ALA A 23 1.09 12.84 -20.91
C ALA A 23 0.54 11.52 -21.46
N GLN A 24 0.08 10.62 -20.58
CA GLN A 24 -0.60 9.38 -20.96
C GLN A 24 -1.96 9.76 -21.54
N GLU A 25 -2.08 9.75 -22.87
CA GLU A 25 -3.34 9.98 -23.58
C GLU A 25 -4.24 8.74 -23.60
N GLU A 26 -3.74 7.58 -23.20
CA GLU A 26 -4.45 6.31 -23.20
C GLU A 26 -4.98 5.95 -21.81
N VAL A 27 -6.01 5.09 -21.79
CA VAL A 27 -6.54 4.50 -20.56
C VAL A 27 -5.63 3.37 -20.14
N GLU A 28 -5.16 3.40 -18.90
CA GLU A 28 -4.39 2.33 -18.29
C GLU A 28 -5.30 1.42 -17.47
N THR A 29 -5.02 0.13 -17.51
CA THR A 29 -5.69 -0.85 -16.67
C THR A 29 -4.66 -1.68 -15.92
N THR A 30 -5.04 -2.13 -14.72
CA THR A 30 -4.19 -2.97 -13.88
C THR A 30 -4.99 -4.18 -13.45
N ILE A 31 -4.42 -5.36 -13.66
CA ILE A 31 -4.88 -6.61 -13.07
C ILE A 31 -3.62 -7.25 -12.50
N CYS A 32 -3.55 -7.42 -11.19
CA CYS A 32 -2.46 -8.18 -10.58
C CYS A 32 -2.91 -8.80 -9.26
N ALA A 33 -2.07 -9.65 -8.69
CA ALA A 33 -2.28 -10.15 -7.33
C ALA A 33 -0.94 -10.43 -6.65
N ASP A 34 -0.79 -9.99 -5.41
CA ASP A 34 0.33 -10.39 -4.58
C ASP A 34 0.01 -11.67 -3.80
N VAL A 35 1.02 -12.53 -3.68
CA VAL A 35 1.01 -13.65 -2.74
C VAL A 35 2.13 -13.44 -1.76
N VAL A 36 1.79 -13.35 -0.47
CA VAL A 36 2.75 -13.10 0.61
C VAL A 36 2.68 -14.18 1.67
N ASN A 37 3.80 -14.50 2.30
CA ASN A 37 3.82 -15.38 3.46
C ASN A 37 3.18 -14.74 4.71
N GLN A 38 3.17 -13.41 4.79
CA GLN A 38 2.52 -12.60 5.84
C GLN A 38 2.12 -11.25 5.28
N TYR A 39 0.95 -10.74 5.67
CA TYR A 39 0.52 -9.39 5.34
C TYR A 39 0.97 -8.40 6.42
N ILE A 40 1.96 -7.57 6.07
CA ILE A 40 2.50 -6.50 6.92
C ILE A 40 2.15 -5.15 6.31
N TRP A 41 1.45 -4.30 7.05
CA TRP A 41 1.07 -2.94 6.64
C TRP A 41 1.62 -1.93 7.64
N ARG A 42 2.48 -1.01 7.15
CA ARG A 42 3.05 0.09 7.95
C ARG A 42 3.69 -0.34 9.27
N GLY A 43 4.33 -1.52 9.26
CA GLY A 43 4.98 -2.11 10.43
C GLY A 43 4.07 -2.95 11.33
N THR A 44 2.79 -3.08 11.00
CA THR A 44 1.83 -3.90 11.74
C THR A 44 1.52 -5.17 10.97
N LYS A 45 1.42 -6.31 11.68
CA LYS A 45 0.95 -7.56 11.09
C LYS A 45 -0.57 -7.54 11.00
N CYS A 46 -1.10 -7.53 9.78
CA CYS A 46 -2.54 -7.47 9.50
C CYS A 46 -3.11 -8.82 9.08
N GLY A 47 -2.27 -9.76 8.65
CA GLY A 47 -2.70 -11.12 8.33
C GLY A 47 -1.54 -12.10 8.20
N GLU A 48 -1.89 -13.38 8.16
CA GLU A 48 -0.96 -14.45 7.83
C GLU A 48 -0.71 -14.53 6.30
N ALA A 49 -0.36 -15.71 5.78
CA ALA A 49 -0.16 -15.91 4.36
C ALA A 49 -1.42 -15.49 3.61
N SER A 50 -1.29 -14.55 2.66
CA SER A 50 -2.43 -13.83 2.10
C SER A 50 -2.33 -13.72 0.58
N PHE A 51 -3.49 -13.73 -0.06
CA PHE A 51 -3.67 -13.47 -1.48
C PHE A 51 -4.33 -12.10 -1.64
N GLN A 52 -3.71 -11.23 -2.44
CA GLN A 52 -4.01 -9.80 -2.43
C GLN A 52 -4.25 -9.26 -3.85
N PRO A 53 -5.47 -9.39 -4.40
CA PRO A 53 -5.78 -8.95 -5.75
C PRO A 53 -5.84 -7.43 -5.87
N THR A 54 -5.53 -6.93 -7.06
CA THR A 54 -5.66 -5.52 -7.45
C THR A 54 -6.32 -5.42 -8.82
N LEU A 55 -7.31 -4.53 -8.92
CA LEU A 55 -7.94 -4.12 -10.18
C LEU A 55 -7.92 -2.59 -10.26
N GLY A 56 -7.38 -2.04 -11.34
CA GLY A 56 -7.25 -0.59 -11.48
C GLY A 56 -7.60 -0.10 -12.87
N ILE A 57 -8.04 1.16 -12.93
CA ILE A 57 -8.13 1.97 -14.15
C ILE A 57 -7.52 3.35 -13.91
N GLY A 58 -6.77 3.85 -14.88
CA GLY A 58 -6.08 5.13 -14.83
C GLY A 58 -6.28 5.93 -16.11
N TYR A 59 -6.36 7.25 -15.97
CA TYR A 59 -6.39 8.18 -17.09
C TYR A 59 -5.87 9.56 -16.69
N LYS A 60 -4.84 10.07 -17.38
CA LYS A 60 -4.27 11.42 -17.18
C LYS A 60 -3.96 11.75 -15.71
N GLY A 61 -3.38 10.79 -15.00
CA GLY A 61 -3.01 10.91 -13.59
C GLY A 61 -4.13 10.59 -12.60
N LEU A 62 -5.40 10.55 -13.00
CA LEU A 62 -6.50 10.07 -12.16
C LEU A 62 -6.52 8.54 -12.18
N SER A 63 -6.70 7.88 -11.04
CA SER A 63 -6.86 6.43 -10.97
C SER A 63 -7.94 6.02 -9.97
N LEU A 64 -8.61 4.91 -10.27
CA LEU A 64 -9.50 4.20 -9.37
C LEU A 64 -9.02 2.76 -9.25
N THR A 65 -8.70 2.34 -8.03
CA THR A 65 -8.15 1.02 -7.75
C THR A 65 -8.95 0.32 -6.66
N ALA A 66 -9.33 -0.91 -6.93
CA ALA A 66 -9.80 -1.85 -5.91
C ALA A 66 -8.64 -2.76 -5.51
N TRP A 67 -8.43 -2.90 -4.21
CA TRP A 67 -7.47 -3.82 -3.62
C TRP A 67 -8.19 -4.69 -2.60
N GLY A 68 -7.70 -5.90 -2.35
CA GLY A 68 -8.20 -6.69 -1.24
C GLY A 68 -7.13 -7.60 -0.66
N SER A 69 -7.43 -8.17 0.50
CA SER A 69 -6.61 -9.18 1.15
C SER A 69 -7.48 -10.30 1.70
N THR A 70 -7.08 -11.54 1.45
CA THR A 70 -7.71 -12.72 2.05
C THR A 70 -6.63 -13.70 2.48
N GLU A 71 -6.71 -14.15 3.72
CA GLU A 71 -5.79 -15.17 4.22
C GLU A 71 -5.98 -16.50 3.47
N ILE A 72 -4.88 -17.05 2.98
CA ILE A 72 -4.79 -18.36 2.35
C ILE A 72 -4.77 -19.46 3.43
N SER A 73 -4.13 -19.18 4.56
CA SER A 73 -3.95 -20.15 5.65
C SER A 73 -5.18 -20.34 6.53
N ASN A 74 -6.18 -19.46 6.44
CA ASN A 74 -7.37 -19.48 7.27
C ASN A 74 -8.63 -19.18 6.45
N PHE A 75 -9.26 -20.24 5.91
CA PHE A 75 -10.53 -20.13 5.20
C PHE A 75 -11.65 -19.70 6.16
N GLY A 76 -11.95 -18.39 6.17
CA GLY A 76 -12.93 -17.77 7.08
C GLY A 76 -12.37 -16.62 7.93
N GLY A 77 -11.07 -16.31 7.79
CA GLY A 77 -10.49 -15.10 8.38
C GLY A 77 -11.07 -13.81 7.79
N SER A 78 -10.86 -12.70 8.51
CA SER A 78 -11.26 -11.36 8.06
C SER A 78 -10.66 -11.03 6.70
N LYS A 79 -11.48 -10.45 5.83
CA LYS A 79 -11.10 -10.00 4.50
C LYS A 79 -11.00 -8.49 4.52
N GLU A 80 -10.08 -7.94 3.76
CA GLU A 80 -9.98 -6.51 3.53
C GLU A 80 -10.38 -6.22 2.09
N PHE A 81 -11.12 -5.14 1.89
CA PHE A 81 -11.48 -4.62 0.58
C PHE A 81 -11.40 -3.10 0.61
N ASP A 82 -10.53 -2.59 -0.24
CA ASP A 82 -10.19 -1.18 -0.28
C ASP A 82 -10.51 -0.60 -1.64
N LEU A 83 -11.08 0.60 -1.64
CA LEU A 83 -11.28 1.38 -2.85
C LEU A 83 -10.50 2.69 -2.75
N THR A 84 -9.57 2.91 -3.66
CA THR A 84 -8.74 4.11 -3.70
C THR A 84 -9.03 4.93 -4.94
N LEU A 85 -9.39 6.20 -4.76
CA LEU A 85 -9.38 7.23 -5.80
C LEU A 85 -8.15 8.09 -5.60
N ALA A 86 -7.26 8.16 -6.60
CA ALA A 86 -6.02 8.92 -6.51
C ALA A 86 -5.81 9.82 -7.73
N TYR A 87 -5.01 10.87 -7.54
CA TYR A 87 -4.51 11.73 -8.60
C TYR A 87 -3.01 11.92 -8.43
N SER A 88 -2.25 11.69 -9.49
CA SER A 88 -0.80 11.88 -9.53
C SER A 88 -0.38 12.76 -10.70
N THR A 89 0.54 13.69 -10.44
CA THR A 89 1.12 14.56 -11.48
C THR A 89 2.53 14.99 -11.09
N GLY A 90 3.50 14.76 -11.98
CA GLY A 90 4.91 14.94 -11.64
C GLY A 90 5.30 14.07 -10.45
N GLY A 91 5.86 14.67 -9.39
CA GLY A 91 6.14 13.98 -8.13
C GLY A 91 4.97 13.96 -7.14
N LEU A 92 3.91 14.77 -7.35
CA LEU A 92 2.79 14.87 -6.42
C LEU A 92 1.86 13.65 -6.56
N ASN A 93 1.43 13.11 -5.43
CA ASN A 93 0.38 12.11 -5.31
C ASN A 93 -0.61 12.55 -4.21
N ILE A 94 -1.90 12.50 -4.50
CA ILE A 94 -2.98 12.67 -3.52
C ILE A 94 -4.03 11.58 -3.73
N GLY A 95 -4.78 11.25 -2.70
CA GLY A 95 -5.82 10.26 -2.82
C GLY A 95 -6.71 10.14 -1.61
N VAL A 96 -7.77 9.36 -1.79
CA VAL A 96 -8.68 8.92 -0.74
C VAL A 96 -8.86 7.42 -0.86
N THR A 97 -8.66 6.72 0.25
CA THR A 97 -8.90 5.29 0.38
C THR A 97 -10.10 5.06 1.29
N ASP A 98 -11.04 4.25 0.83
CA ASP A 98 -12.12 3.67 1.62
C ASP A 98 -11.71 2.25 2.02
N TYR A 99 -11.33 2.07 3.28
CA TYR A 99 -11.01 0.77 3.87
C TYR A 99 -12.27 0.09 4.37
N TRP A 100 -12.45 -1.18 4.05
CA TRP A 100 -13.49 -2.01 4.62
C TRP A 100 -12.97 -3.39 5.02
N PHE A 101 -13.29 -3.80 6.24
CA PHE A 101 -12.91 -5.09 6.80
C PHE A 101 -14.15 -5.97 7.03
N ASP A 102 -14.10 -7.19 6.52
CA ASP A 102 -15.11 -8.23 6.72
C ASP A 102 -14.96 -8.82 8.13
N GLY A 103 -16.02 -8.74 8.94
CA GLY A 103 -16.06 -9.34 10.27
C GLY A 103 -17.41 -9.19 10.96
N GLY A 104 -17.89 -10.26 11.62
CA GLY A 104 -19.16 -10.23 12.37
C GLY A 104 -20.36 -9.80 11.52
N ASP A 105 -21.09 -8.77 11.97
CA ASP A 105 -22.30 -8.24 11.32
C ASP A 105 -22.04 -7.00 10.43
N THR A 106 -20.79 -6.75 10.03
CA THR A 106 -20.44 -5.60 9.17
C THR A 106 -21.15 -5.65 7.83
N LYS A 107 -21.64 -4.50 7.36
CA LYS A 107 -22.34 -4.39 6.06
C LYS A 107 -21.59 -3.42 5.17
N TYR A 108 -21.12 -3.89 4.02
CA TYR A 108 -20.38 -3.07 3.05
C TYR A 108 -21.19 -1.84 2.57
N PHE A 109 -22.47 -1.97 2.25
CA PHE A 109 -23.25 -0.81 1.78
C PHE A 109 -23.75 0.12 2.90
N LYS A 110 -23.15 0.09 4.10
CA LYS A 110 -23.56 0.88 5.26
C LYS A 110 -22.54 1.97 5.54
N TYR A 111 -22.83 3.19 5.08
CA TYR A 111 -21.95 4.36 5.19
C TYR A 111 -22.39 5.38 6.27
N GLY A 112 -23.44 5.07 7.04
CA GLY A 112 -23.97 5.98 8.06
C GLY A 112 -22.99 6.19 9.23
N ALA A 113 -22.85 7.44 9.68
CA ALA A 113 -22.03 7.81 10.83
C ALA A 113 -22.34 6.94 12.07
N HIS A 114 -21.30 6.61 12.85
CA HIS A 114 -21.36 5.76 14.06
C HIS A 114 -21.91 4.35 13.85
N SER A 115 -22.07 3.90 12.61
CA SER A 115 -22.69 2.61 12.30
C SER A 115 -22.04 1.88 11.12
N THR A 116 -21.18 2.59 10.39
CA THR A 116 -20.35 2.08 9.28
C THR A 116 -19.14 1.33 9.81
N ALA A 117 -18.68 0.34 9.04
CA ALA A 117 -17.40 -0.34 9.25
C ALA A 117 -16.27 0.28 8.41
N HIS A 118 -16.60 1.24 7.55
CA HIS A 118 -15.65 1.88 6.64
C HIS A 118 -14.74 2.84 7.39
N ILE A 119 -13.51 2.98 6.95
CA ILE A 119 -12.58 4.03 7.39
C ILE A 119 -12.09 4.77 6.15
N PHE A 120 -12.24 6.10 6.13
CA PHE A 120 -11.77 6.92 5.01
C PHE A 120 -10.47 7.62 5.38
N GLU A 121 -9.42 7.33 4.61
CA GLU A 121 -8.09 7.91 4.75
C GLU A 121 -7.79 8.81 3.55
N ALA A 122 -7.31 10.01 3.81
CA ALA A 122 -6.76 10.88 2.78
C ALA A 122 -5.24 10.78 2.80
N ASN A 123 -4.62 10.81 1.62
CA ASN A 123 -3.18 10.88 1.49
C ASN A 123 -2.72 12.08 0.67
N ILE A 124 -1.52 12.56 1.00
CA ILE A 124 -0.73 13.49 0.19
C ILE A 124 0.73 13.12 0.30
N GLY A 125 1.42 13.10 -0.83
CA GLY A 125 2.84 12.81 -0.88
C GLY A 125 3.52 13.43 -2.08
N TYR A 126 4.84 13.43 -2.01
CA TYR A 126 5.68 13.93 -3.08
C TYR A 126 6.92 13.05 -3.23
N ASP A 127 7.23 12.73 -4.48
CA ASP A 127 8.45 12.05 -4.87
C ASP A 127 9.47 13.01 -5.45
N PHE A 128 10.64 13.04 -4.83
CA PHE A 128 11.77 13.86 -5.25
C PHE A 128 12.76 13.07 -6.13
N GLY A 129 12.57 11.77 -6.31
CA GLY A 129 13.45 10.86 -7.05
C GLY A 129 14.26 9.94 -6.14
N PRO A 130 15.25 10.46 -5.37
CA PRO A 130 16.03 9.64 -4.44
C PRO A 130 15.34 9.44 -3.07
N LEU A 131 14.28 10.20 -2.82
CA LEU A 131 13.49 10.17 -1.59
C LEU A 131 12.05 10.54 -1.92
N ALA A 132 11.09 9.84 -1.32
CA ALA A 132 9.68 10.21 -1.34
C ALA A 132 9.14 10.35 0.08
N ILE A 133 8.11 11.18 0.23
CA ILE A 133 7.34 11.32 1.47
C ILE A 133 5.86 11.11 1.19
N GLN A 134 5.17 10.43 2.09
CA GLN A 134 3.72 10.29 2.07
C GLN A 134 3.17 10.55 3.47
N TRP A 135 2.07 11.30 3.53
CA TRP A 135 1.29 11.56 4.72
C TRP A 135 -0.11 11.01 4.53
N PHE A 136 -0.65 10.39 5.58
CA PHE A 136 -1.96 9.76 5.60
C PHE A 136 -2.71 10.19 6.86
N THR A 137 -4.00 10.50 6.72
CA THR A 137 -4.88 10.81 7.86
C THR A 137 -6.28 10.28 7.61
N ASN A 138 -6.80 9.52 8.57
CA ASN A 138 -8.20 9.17 8.62
C ASN A 138 -9.06 10.38 8.93
N PHE A 139 -10.07 10.64 8.12
CA PHE A 139 -10.90 11.84 8.27
C PHE A 139 -12.41 11.53 8.41
N ALA A 140 -12.85 10.33 8.03
CA ALA A 140 -14.23 9.89 8.22
C ALA A 140 -14.32 8.40 8.55
N GLY A 141 -15.54 7.87 8.67
CA GLY A 141 -15.75 6.45 8.95
C GLY A 141 -15.59 6.07 10.43
N SER A 142 -15.25 4.82 10.70
CA SER A 142 -15.11 4.20 12.03
C SER A 142 -13.74 4.46 12.68
N ASP A 143 -13.36 5.73 12.75
CA ASP A 143 -12.08 6.19 13.33
C ASP A 143 -12.39 7.17 14.47
N TYR A 144 -12.62 6.61 15.65
CA TYR A 144 -13.02 7.33 16.86
C TYR A 144 -12.15 6.89 18.03
N LYS A 145 -11.90 7.84 18.94
CA LYS A 145 -11.32 7.58 20.26
C LYS A 145 -12.34 6.91 21.17
N GLY A 146 -11.88 6.34 22.29
CA GLY A 146 -12.76 5.72 23.28
C GLY A 146 -13.79 6.66 23.91
N ASN A 147 -13.59 7.98 23.84
CA ASN A 147 -14.54 8.99 24.31
C ASN A 147 -15.59 9.41 23.24
N GLY A 148 -15.51 8.85 22.02
CA GLY A 148 -16.41 9.16 20.91
C GLY A 148 -15.96 10.29 19.99
N ASP A 149 -14.87 11.00 20.31
CA ASP A 149 -14.30 12.03 19.42
C ASP A 149 -13.58 11.39 18.23
N ARG A 150 -13.36 12.17 17.15
CA ARG A 150 -12.54 11.73 16.02
C ARG A 150 -11.10 11.46 16.45
N ALA A 151 -10.55 10.33 16.01
CA ALA A 151 -9.17 9.98 16.30
C ALA A 151 -8.18 10.72 15.37
N TYR A 152 -8.54 10.88 14.09
CA TYR A 152 -7.63 11.41 13.07
C TYR A 152 -6.31 10.62 13.03
N SER A 153 -6.42 9.30 13.17
CA SER A 153 -5.26 8.40 13.10
C SER A 153 -4.48 8.73 11.84
N SER A 154 -3.20 9.02 12.04
CA SER A 154 -2.33 9.54 10.99
C SER A 154 -1.04 8.74 10.92
N TYR A 155 -0.44 8.71 9.73
CA TYR A 155 0.83 8.04 9.48
C TYR A 155 1.64 8.85 8.47
N VAL A 156 2.96 8.87 8.65
CA VAL A 156 3.89 9.49 7.70
C VAL A 156 5.01 8.50 7.39
N GLU A 157 5.41 8.44 6.12
CA GLU A 157 6.51 7.57 5.68
C GLU A 157 7.47 8.31 4.77
N LEU A 158 8.75 8.08 5.01
CA LEU A 158 9.83 8.40 4.09
C LEU A 158 10.31 7.11 3.43
N SER A 159 10.49 7.13 2.13
CA SER A 159 11.03 6.00 1.36
C SER A 159 12.13 6.42 0.41
N ALA A 160 13.09 5.53 0.19
CA ALA A 160 14.30 5.77 -0.60
C ALA A 160 14.55 4.58 -1.56
N PRO A 161 14.14 4.68 -2.83
CA PRO A 161 14.50 3.71 -3.86
C PRO A 161 16.00 3.71 -4.18
N PHE A 162 16.59 2.53 -4.39
CA PHE A 162 17.92 2.41 -4.98
C PHE A 162 18.12 1.05 -5.67
N LYS A 163 19.14 0.97 -6.54
CA LYS A 163 19.53 -0.30 -7.21
C LYS A 163 20.84 -0.80 -6.64
N LEU A 164 20.89 -2.07 -6.25
CA LEU A 164 22.10 -2.70 -5.72
C LEU A 164 22.09 -4.20 -6.01
N GLY A 165 23.21 -4.75 -6.51
CA GLY A 165 23.35 -6.20 -6.74
C GLY A 165 22.39 -6.79 -7.79
N GLY A 166 21.90 -5.96 -8.72
CA GLY A 166 20.92 -6.39 -9.72
C GLY A 166 19.50 -6.57 -9.16
N LEU A 167 19.22 -5.97 -8.00
CA LEU A 167 17.90 -5.90 -7.37
C LEU A 167 17.44 -4.46 -7.25
N ASP A 168 16.13 -4.28 -7.25
CA ASP A 168 15.45 -3.03 -6.93
C ASP A 168 15.14 -2.99 -5.43
N TRP A 169 15.76 -2.06 -4.72
CA TRP A 169 15.63 -1.91 -3.28
C TRP A 169 14.77 -0.70 -2.91
N ASN A 170 14.07 -0.79 -1.79
CA ASN A 170 13.41 0.32 -1.12
C ASN A 170 13.71 0.27 0.37
N ALA A 171 14.31 1.33 0.90
CA ALA A 171 14.39 1.56 2.34
C ALA A 171 13.25 2.50 2.75
N ALA A 172 12.56 2.21 3.85
CA ALA A 172 11.49 3.06 4.36
C ALA A 172 11.55 3.20 5.87
N VAL A 173 11.20 4.39 6.37
CA VAL A 173 10.95 4.67 7.79
C VAL A 173 9.64 5.41 7.90
N GLY A 174 8.73 4.87 8.71
CA GLY A 174 7.43 5.45 8.94
C GLY A 174 7.09 5.57 10.41
N ALA A 175 6.23 6.54 10.69
CA ALA A 175 5.87 6.93 12.04
C ALA A 175 4.41 7.33 12.14
N VAL A 176 3.86 7.09 13.32
CA VAL A 176 2.63 7.73 13.78
C VAL A 176 3.04 9.08 14.36
N PRO A 177 2.55 10.22 13.84
CA PRO A 177 3.00 11.53 14.26
C PRO A 177 2.41 12.00 15.59
N PHE A 178 1.22 11.48 15.96
CA PHE A 178 0.45 11.89 17.13
C PHE A 178 -0.07 10.68 17.92
N GLU A 179 -0.95 10.93 18.89
CA GLU A 179 -1.72 9.87 19.54
C GLU A 179 -2.52 9.07 18.50
N ASP A 180 -2.47 7.74 18.59
CA ASP A 180 -3.25 6.80 17.79
C ASP A 180 -4.00 5.85 18.72
N ALA A 181 -5.30 5.67 18.48
CA ALA A 181 -6.18 4.90 19.36
C ALA A 181 -6.10 3.37 19.13
N GLY A 182 -5.25 2.89 18.22
CA GLY A 182 -5.06 1.46 17.98
C GLY A 182 -4.87 1.06 16.52
N LEU A 183 -5.14 1.94 15.55
CA LEU A 183 -5.07 1.58 14.13
C LEU A 183 -3.64 1.26 13.67
N TYR A 184 -2.66 1.98 14.21
CA TYR A 184 -1.24 1.79 13.88
C TYR A 184 -0.44 1.24 15.07
N GLY A 185 -1.09 0.48 15.96
CA GLY A 185 -0.44 -0.14 17.12
C GLY A 185 -0.67 0.55 18.46
N ALA A 186 -1.60 1.51 18.54
CA ALA A 186 -1.95 2.25 19.76
C ALA A 186 -0.73 3.00 20.35
N CYS A 187 -0.56 4.24 19.92
CA CYS A 187 0.57 5.08 20.31
C CYS A 187 0.07 6.25 21.16
N ASP A 188 0.66 6.48 22.34
CA ASP A 188 0.28 7.64 23.18
C ASP A 188 0.78 8.99 22.58
N LYS A 189 1.74 8.93 21.66
CA LYS A 189 2.44 10.08 21.06
C LYS A 189 3.20 9.62 19.81
N PHE A 190 4.02 10.51 19.25
CA PHE A 190 4.96 10.18 18.19
C PHE A 190 5.69 8.83 18.43
N ALA A 191 5.60 7.93 17.46
CA ALA A 191 6.23 6.62 17.50
C ALA A 191 6.69 6.19 16.11
N ILE A 192 7.90 5.62 16.02
CA ILE A 192 8.36 4.95 14.80
C ILE A 192 7.78 3.54 14.82
N THR A 193 6.89 3.26 13.88
CA THR A 193 6.19 1.98 13.77
C THR A 193 6.70 1.16 12.59
N ASN A 194 7.40 1.77 11.63
CA ASN A 194 7.88 1.06 10.44
C ASN A 194 9.35 1.38 10.15
N VAL A 195 10.19 0.36 10.07
CA VAL A 195 11.55 0.43 9.52
C VAL A 195 11.72 -0.76 8.59
N THR A 196 11.72 -0.51 7.28
CA THR A 196 11.68 -1.56 6.26
C THR A 196 12.83 -1.46 5.28
N LEU A 197 13.35 -2.62 4.89
CA LEU A 197 14.17 -2.78 3.69
C LEU A 197 13.55 -3.88 2.83
N LYS A 198 13.10 -3.52 1.63
CA LYS A 198 12.52 -4.42 0.63
C LYS A 198 13.44 -4.52 -0.57
N ALA A 199 13.59 -5.71 -1.11
CA ALA A 199 14.23 -5.96 -2.40
C ALA A 199 13.29 -6.73 -3.31
N THR A 200 13.29 -6.41 -4.60
CA THR A 200 12.51 -7.11 -5.62
C THR A 200 13.38 -7.39 -6.83
N LYS A 201 13.03 -8.46 -7.53
CA LYS A 201 13.61 -8.85 -8.81
C LYS A 201 12.55 -9.42 -9.72
N ASP A 202 12.55 -8.97 -10.97
CA ASP A 202 11.79 -9.62 -12.02
C ASP A 202 12.49 -10.91 -12.45
N VAL A 203 11.87 -12.04 -12.14
CA VAL A 203 12.31 -13.34 -12.63
C VAL A 203 11.68 -13.57 -13.99
N LYS A 204 12.48 -13.46 -15.05
CA LYS A 204 12.02 -13.74 -16.42
C LYS A 204 11.68 -15.24 -16.55
N ILE A 205 10.42 -15.55 -16.81
CA ILE A 205 9.93 -16.91 -17.03
C ILE A 205 9.86 -17.20 -18.54
N THR A 206 9.31 -16.25 -19.30
CA THR A 206 9.26 -16.30 -20.78
C THR A 206 9.65 -14.94 -21.36
N ASP A 207 9.65 -14.82 -22.69
CA ASP A 207 9.86 -13.53 -23.36
C ASP A 207 8.71 -12.53 -23.18
N SER A 208 7.54 -13.00 -22.74
CA SER A 208 6.33 -12.20 -22.52
C SER A 208 5.87 -12.16 -21.07
N PHE A 209 6.44 -12.99 -20.19
CA PHE A 209 6.01 -13.10 -18.80
C PHE A 209 7.23 -13.08 -17.87
N SER A 210 7.19 -12.15 -16.93
CA SER A 210 8.12 -12.07 -15.80
C SER A 210 7.33 -12.11 -14.51
N LEU A 211 7.92 -12.74 -13.49
CA LEU A 211 7.35 -12.85 -12.16
C LEU A 211 8.18 -11.98 -11.22
N PRO A 212 7.69 -10.79 -10.82
CA PRO A 212 8.29 -10.04 -9.72
C PRO A 212 8.29 -10.89 -8.45
N VAL A 213 9.48 -11.13 -7.90
CA VAL A 213 9.69 -11.81 -6.61
C VAL A 213 10.34 -10.83 -5.66
N PHE A 214 9.88 -10.80 -4.42
CA PHE A 214 10.40 -9.88 -3.42
C PHE A 214 10.60 -10.51 -2.05
N ALA A 215 11.46 -9.86 -1.28
CA ALA A 215 11.64 -10.12 0.14
C ALA A 215 11.83 -8.79 0.88
N GLN A 216 11.32 -8.70 2.10
CA GLN A 216 11.48 -7.52 2.94
C GLN A 216 11.68 -7.90 4.40
N VAL A 217 12.55 -7.16 5.08
CA VAL A 217 12.65 -7.17 6.54
C VAL A 217 12.01 -5.90 7.04
N THR A 218 11.06 -6.04 7.96
CA THR A 218 10.36 -4.92 8.59
C THR A 218 10.49 -5.03 10.10
N GLY A 219 10.98 -3.97 10.74
CA GLY A 219 10.93 -3.79 12.20
C GLY A 219 9.86 -2.78 12.58
N ASN A 220 9.16 -3.04 13.69
CA ASN A 220 8.30 -2.09 14.36
C ASN A 220 8.92 -1.77 15.74
N PRO A 221 9.66 -0.66 15.85
CA PRO A 221 10.29 -0.25 17.10
C PRO A 221 9.31 0.02 18.25
N HIS A 222 8.10 0.53 17.96
CA HIS A 222 7.08 0.76 18.98
C HIS A 222 6.62 -0.56 19.62
N ASP A 223 6.23 -1.52 18.79
CA ASP A 223 5.70 -2.82 19.26
C ASP A 223 6.78 -3.85 19.59
N GLN A 224 8.06 -3.51 19.37
CA GLN A 224 9.21 -4.42 19.53
C GLN A 224 9.03 -5.72 18.71
N LYS A 225 8.57 -5.58 17.45
CA LYS A 225 8.36 -6.68 16.52
C LYS A 225 9.29 -6.60 15.31
N ALA A 226 9.53 -7.76 14.72
CA ALA A 226 10.23 -7.89 13.45
C ALA A 226 9.55 -8.94 12.59
N TYR A 227 9.55 -8.70 11.27
CA TYR A 227 8.90 -9.53 10.28
C TYR A 227 9.85 -9.75 9.12
N PHE A 228 9.87 -10.98 8.60
CA PHE A 228 10.56 -11.31 7.37
C PHE A 228 9.53 -11.83 6.37
N VAL A 229 9.23 -11.00 5.38
CA VAL A 229 8.20 -11.26 4.39
C VAL A 229 8.86 -11.63 3.07
N CYS A 230 8.29 -12.59 2.38
CA CYS A 230 8.58 -12.88 0.99
C CYS A 230 7.28 -13.06 0.22
N GLY A 231 7.35 -12.79 -1.08
CA GLY A 231 6.19 -12.90 -1.95
C GLY A 231 6.53 -12.74 -3.42
N PHE A 232 5.49 -12.80 -4.23
CA PHE A 232 5.57 -12.53 -5.65
C PHE A 232 4.29 -11.85 -6.14
N THR A 233 4.41 -11.13 -7.24
CA THR A 233 3.29 -10.44 -7.89
C THR A 233 2.94 -11.16 -9.18
N LEU A 234 1.69 -11.61 -9.31
CA LEU A 234 1.17 -12.13 -10.56
C LEU A 234 0.70 -10.96 -11.43
N ILE A 235 1.29 -10.81 -12.61
CA ILE A 235 0.93 -9.80 -13.61
C ILE A 235 0.67 -10.56 -14.93
N PRO A 236 -0.55 -10.51 -15.49
CA PRO A 236 -0.90 -11.24 -16.72
C PRO A 236 -0.21 -10.69 -17.97
#